data_AF-A0A435BET2-F1
#
_entry.id   AF-A0A435BET2-F1
#
_cell.length_a   1.000
_cell.length_b   1.000
_cell.length_c   1.000
_cell.angle_alpha   90.00
_cell.angle_beta   90.00
_cell.angle_gamma   90.00
#
_symmetry.space_group_name_H-M   'P 1'
#
loop_
_entity.id
_entity.type
_entity.pdbx_description
1 polymer ?
#
loop_
_entity_poly.entity_id
_entity_poly.type
_entity_poly.pdbx_seq_one_letter_code
_entity_poly.pdbx_strand_id
1 'polypeptide(L)'
;VQPGGHFFSAGHTMARYRTAFYEPLVADWSNFGNWTQAGSKSATERATGIWKRLLADFQPPASAAASAGVLDEFIARRTEEGGAAPVS
;
A
#
# COMPACT_ATOMS: atom_id res chain seq x y z
N VAL A 1 -26.84 9.16 -22.05
CA VAL A 1 -26.12 9.31 -23.35
C VAL A 1 -26.80 8.45 -24.40
N GLN A 2 -26.72 8.84 -25.67
CA GLN A 2 -27.35 8.13 -26.79
C GLN A 2 -26.48 6.97 -27.32
N PRO A 3 -27.06 6.00 -28.05
CA PRO A 3 -26.30 4.94 -28.70
C PRO A 3 -25.19 5.50 -29.61
N GLY A 4 -23.99 4.91 -29.55
CA GLY A 4 -22.80 5.36 -30.30
C GLY A 4 -22.05 6.55 -29.69
N GLY A 5 -22.53 7.13 -28.59
CA GLY A 5 -21.83 8.20 -27.85
C GLY A 5 -20.80 7.69 -26.84
N HIS A 6 -20.15 8.62 -26.12
CA HIS A 6 -19.22 8.31 -25.03
C HIS A 6 -19.66 8.99 -23.71
N PHE A 7 -19.14 8.49 -22.58
CA PHE A 7 -19.49 8.99 -21.25
C PHE A 7 -18.47 9.97 -20.66
N PHE A 8 -17.36 10.26 -21.34
CA PHE A 8 -16.30 11.11 -20.80
C PHE A 8 -16.76 12.50 -20.33
N SER A 9 -17.68 13.14 -21.07
CA SER A 9 -18.24 14.45 -20.72
C SER A 9 -19.61 14.37 -20.03
N ALA A 10 -20.12 13.18 -19.73
CA ALA A 10 -21.40 13.05 -19.03
C ALA A 10 -21.30 13.68 -17.64
N GLY A 11 -22.35 14.41 -17.21
CA GLY A 11 -22.35 15.07 -15.90
C GLY A 11 -22.05 14.13 -14.74
N HIS A 12 -22.50 12.87 -14.82
CA HIS A 12 -22.18 11.82 -13.85
C HIS A 12 -20.67 11.54 -13.75
N THR A 13 -19.97 11.46 -14.90
CA THR A 13 -18.52 11.23 -14.98
C THR A 13 -17.79 12.45 -14.45
N MET A 14 -18.13 13.66 -14.92
CA MET A 14 -17.48 14.89 -14.49
C MET A 14 -17.62 15.16 -12.99
N ALA A 15 -18.73 14.76 -12.37
CA ALA A 15 -18.94 14.92 -10.92
C ALA A 15 -18.09 13.96 -10.07
N ARG A 16 -17.59 12.85 -10.63
CA ARG A 16 -16.99 11.75 -9.85
C ARG A 16 -15.60 11.32 -10.32
N TYR A 17 -15.14 11.77 -11.48
CA TYR A 17 -13.93 11.23 -12.11
C TYR A 17 -12.66 11.37 -11.28
N ARG A 18 -12.61 12.27 -10.28
CA ARG A 18 -11.44 12.43 -9.40
C ARG A 18 -11.47 11.53 -8.17
N THR A 19 -12.65 11.05 -7.76
CA THR A 19 -12.85 10.43 -6.44
C THR A 19 -13.40 9.02 -6.50
N ALA A 20 -14.00 8.62 -7.62
CA ALA A 20 -14.64 7.32 -7.77
C ALA A 20 -13.77 6.28 -8.50
N PHE A 21 -12.53 6.62 -8.86
CA PHE A 21 -11.58 5.66 -9.41
C PHE A 21 -10.53 5.31 -8.37
N TYR A 22 -10.19 4.03 -8.32
CA TYR A 22 -9.07 3.55 -7.52
C TYR A 22 -7.75 3.96 -8.19
N GLU A 23 -6.86 4.56 -7.40
CA GLU A 23 -5.50 4.84 -7.84
C GLU A 23 -4.63 3.59 -7.69
N PRO A 24 -4.06 3.05 -8.78
CA PRO A 24 -3.29 1.82 -8.70
C PRO A 24 -1.97 2.03 -7.97
N LEU A 25 -1.72 1.19 -6.96
CA LEU A 25 -0.45 1.21 -6.22
C LEU A 25 0.74 0.76 -7.09
N VAL A 26 0.58 -0.35 -7.85
CA VAL A 26 1.70 -1.00 -8.58
C VAL A 26 1.49 -1.00 -10.10
N ALA A 27 0.26 -0.98 -10.58
CA ALA A 27 -0.03 -1.07 -12.00
C ALA A 27 0.37 0.22 -12.72
N ASP A 28 0.86 0.09 -13.96
CA ASP A 28 1.14 1.20 -14.86
C ASP A 28 0.28 1.03 -16.10
N TRP A 29 -0.58 2.01 -16.37
CA TRP A 29 -1.50 2.02 -17.51
C TRP A 29 -1.06 2.97 -18.62
N SER A 30 0.20 3.42 -18.56
CA SER A 30 0.81 4.16 -19.66
C SER A 30 0.83 3.31 -20.91
N ASN A 31 0.65 3.95 -22.08
CA ASN A 31 0.89 3.28 -23.34
C ASN A 31 2.36 2.82 -23.45
N PHE A 32 2.63 1.89 -24.36
CA PHE A 32 3.96 1.29 -24.52
C PHE A 32 5.07 2.32 -24.73
N GLY A 33 4.83 3.39 -25.50
CA GLY A 33 5.81 4.44 -25.76
C GLY A 33 6.20 5.19 -24.49
N ASN A 34 5.21 5.65 -23.72
CA ASN A 34 5.43 6.36 -22.46
C ASN A 34 6.09 5.45 -21.42
N TRP A 35 5.65 4.20 -21.29
CA TRP A 35 6.26 3.22 -20.40
C TRP A 35 7.73 2.96 -20.75
N THR A 36 8.03 2.84 -22.05
CA THR A 36 9.40 2.64 -22.53
C THR A 36 10.28 3.85 -22.20
N GLN A 37 9.80 5.06 -22.47
CA GLN A 37 10.52 6.30 -22.14
C GLN A 37 10.72 6.47 -20.62
N ALA A 38 9.80 5.96 -19.80
CA ALA A 38 9.89 5.94 -18.34
C ALA A 38 10.81 4.83 -17.79
N GLY A 39 11.54 4.13 -18.65
CA GLY A 39 12.54 3.13 -18.29
C GLY A 39 12.02 1.70 -18.21
N SER A 40 10.87 1.39 -18.84
CA SER A 40 10.38 0.03 -19.04
C SER A 40 10.27 -0.81 -17.76
N LYS A 41 9.90 -0.19 -16.64
CA LYS A 41 9.90 -0.87 -15.33
C LYS A 41 8.87 -2.00 -15.31
N SER A 42 9.28 -3.14 -14.78
CA SER A 42 8.38 -4.24 -14.43
C SER A 42 7.53 -3.90 -13.20
N ALA A 43 6.47 -4.69 -12.97
CA ALA A 43 5.66 -4.58 -11.76
C ALA A 43 6.49 -4.82 -10.49
N THR A 44 7.43 -5.78 -10.54
CA THR A 44 8.33 -6.10 -9.42
C THR A 44 9.24 -4.93 -9.06
N GLU A 45 9.81 -4.25 -10.04
CA GLU A 45 10.66 -3.07 -9.80
C GLU A 45 9.86 -1.92 -9.19
N ARG A 46 8.65 -1.66 -9.68
CA ARG A 46 7.77 -0.62 -9.09
C ARG A 46 7.38 -0.97 -7.66
N ALA A 47 6.92 -2.20 -7.42
CA ALA A 47 6.59 -2.69 -6.08
C ALA A 47 7.79 -2.57 -5.13
N THR A 48 9.00 -2.85 -5.63
CA THR A 48 10.24 -2.75 -4.85
C THR A 48 10.52 -1.33 -4.37
N GLY A 49 10.31 -0.33 -5.23
CA GLY A 49 10.44 1.06 -4.83
C GLY A 49 9.44 1.46 -3.74
N ILE A 50 8.21 0.97 -3.83
CA ILE A 50 7.12 1.30 -2.91
C ILE A 50 7.41 0.78 -1.50
N TRP A 51 7.69 -0.52 -1.33
CA TRP A 51 7.88 -1.06 0.01
C TRP A 51 9.16 -0.51 0.67
N LYS A 52 10.23 -0.28 -0.12
CA LYS A 52 11.46 0.31 0.41
C LYS A 52 11.22 1.73 0.94
N ARG A 53 10.46 2.54 0.20
CA ARG A 53 10.07 3.87 0.65
C ARG A 53 9.20 3.80 1.90
N LEU A 54 8.20 2.91 1.92
CA LEU A 54 7.33 2.75 3.07
C LEU A 54 8.11 2.41 4.35
N LEU A 55 9.12 1.54 4.26
CA LEU A 55 9.99 1.23 5.40
C LEU A 55 10.88 2.41 5.81
N ALA A 56 11.42 3.16 4.85
CA ALA A 56 12.25 4.33 5.12
C ALA A 56 11.46 5.46 5.79
N ASP A 57 10.20 5.65 5.36
CA ASP A 57 9.32 6.73 5.81
C ASP A 57 8.47 6.32 7.02
N PHE A 58 8.51 5.04 7.42
CA PHE A 58 7.68 4.52 8.50
C PHE A 58 7.96 5.26 9.81
N GLN A 59 6.89 5.73 10.45
CA GLN A 59 6.91 6.25 11.81
C GLN A 59 5.91 5.45 12.64
N PRO A 60 6.33 4.85 13.77
CA PRO A 60 5.42 4.13 14.63
C PRO A 60 4.35 5.08 15.19
N PRO A 61 3.09 4.61 15.37
CA PRO A 61 2.05 5.43 15.97
C PRO A 61 2.42 5.78 17.41
N ALA A 62 1.96 6.93 17.92
CA ALA A 62 2.25 7.37 19.29
C ALA A 62 1.83 6.32 20.37
N SER A 63 0.78 5.54 20.09
CA SER A 63 0.34 4.44 20.94
C SER A 63 1.37 3.32 21.10
N ALA A 64 2.29 3.15 20.15
CA ALA A 64 3.34 2.13 20.25
C ALA A 64 4.26 2.37 21.45
N ALA A 65 4.55 3.64 21.77
CA ALA A 65 5.39 3.99 22.93
C ALA A 65 4.72 3.61 24.27
N ALA A 66 3.40 3.78 24.37
CA ALA A 66 2.65 3.46 25.59
C ALA A 66 2.57 1.94 25.86
N SER A 67 2.56 1.12 24.79
CA SER A 67 2.44 -0.33 24.90
C SER A 67 3.79 -1.05 24.95
N ALA A 68 4.88 -0.45 24.46
CA ALA A 68 6.18 -1.11 24.32
C ALA A 68 6.68 -1.70 25.65
N GLY A 69 6.77 -0.89 26.72
CA GLY A 69 7.29 -1.37 28.00
C GLY A 69 6.46 -2.50 28.63
N VAL A 70 5.12 -2.42 28.54
CA VAL A 70 4.22 -3.46 29.06
C VAL A 70 4.41 -4.78 28.29
N LEU A 71 4.57 -4.69 26.97
CA LEU A 71 4.82 -5.85 26.13
C LEU A 71 6.21 -6.44 26.38
N ASP A 72 7.23 -5.60 26.53
CA ASP A 72 8.61 -6.02 26.78
C ASP A 72 8.73 -6.78 28.12
N GLU A 73 8.13 -6.26 29.20
CA GLU A 73 8.09 -6.94 30.51
C GLU A 73 7.34 -8.27 30.44
N PHE A 74 6.19 -8.29 29.76
CA PHE A 74 5.43 -9.51 29.57
C PHE A 74 6.22 -10.57 28.80
N ILE A 75 6.86 -10.19 27.69
CA ILE A 75 7.68 -11.07 26.85
C ILE A 75 8.86 -11.60 27.65
N ALA A 76 9.57 -10.76 28.39
CA ALA A 76 10.71 -11.16 29.22
C ALA A 76 10.29 -12.22 30.25
N ARG A 77 9.24 -11.94 31.02
CA ARG A 77 8.70 -12.87 32.02
C ARG A 77 8.28 -14.21 31.40
N ARG A 78 7.55 -14.19 30.28
CA ARG A 78 7.11 -15.43 29.61
C ARG A 78 8.26 -16.22 29.00
N THR A 79 9.33 -15.54 28.58
CA THR A 79 10.53 -16.19 28.06
C THR A 79 11.27 -16.90 29.20
N GLU A 80 11.42 -16.26 30.36
CA GLU A 80 12.01 -16.87 31.57
C GLU A 80 11.20 -18.06 32.09
N GLU A 81 9.87 -18.00 32.01
CA GLU A 81 8.96 -19.09 32.37
C GLU A 81 9.05 -20.31 31.41
N GLY A 82 9.92 -20.28 30.40
CA GLY A 82 10.16 -21.39 29.46
C GLY A 82 9.50 -21.24 28.09
N GLY A 83 8.91 -20.08 27.80
CA GLY A 83 8.27 -19.79 26.51
C GLY A 83 6.93 -20.50 26.32
N ALA A 84 6.42 -20.48 25.09
CA ALA A 84 5.24 -21.26 24.74
C ALA A 84 5.59 -22.76 24.78
N ALA A 85 4.78 -23.57 25.48
CA ALA A 85 4.88 -25.02 25.39
C ALA A 85 4.85 -25.44 23.91
N PRO A 86 5.66 -26.44 23.50
CA PRO A 86 5.69 -26.88 22.12
C PRO A 86 4.27 -27.19 21.65
N VAL A 87 3.92 -26.64 20.49
CA VAL A 87 2.65 -26.95 19.84
C VAL A 87 2.75 -28.40 19.40
N SER A 88 2.04 -29.30 20.09
CA SER A 88 1.93 -30.71 19.73
C SER A 88 1.15 -30.88 18.43
#